data_AF-A0A920KJY8-F1
#
_entry.id   AF-A0A920KJY8-F1
#
_cell.length_a   1.000
_cell.length_b   1.000
_cell.length_c   1.000
_cell.angle_alpha   90.00
_cell.angle_beta   90.00
_cell.angle_gamma   90.00
#
_symmetry.space_group_name_H-M   'P 1'
#
loop_
_entity.id
_entity.type
_entity.pdbx_description
1 polymer ?
#
loop_
_entity_poly.entity_id
_entity_poly.type
_entity_poly.pdbx_seq_one_letter_code
_entity_poly.pdbx_strand_id
1 'polypeptide(L)' 'MDEVDRCASEERDFVRQFDGDCFSPIAAHCYIKNNKSTLIGYVSSTDGNRFIKTKIVENVNEMRGIGKNLLK' A
#
# COMPACT_ATOMS: atom_id res chain seq x y z
N MET A 1 -16.06 -10.65 0.76
CA MET A 1 -15.07 -9.58 1.00
C MET A 1 -15.20 -8.63 -0.17
N ASP A 2 -15.65 -7.41 0.10
CA ASP A 2 -15.89 -6.40 -0.94
C ASP A 2 -14.58 -5.71 -1.37
N GLU A 3 -14.64 -4.81 -2.34
CA GLU A 3 -13.47 -4.09 -2.85
C GLU A 3 -12.78 -3.22 -1.79
N VAL A 4 -13.57 -2.65 -0.87
CA VAL A 4 -13.07 -1.78 0.21
C VAL A 4 -12.28 -2.59 1.22
N ASP A 5 -12.83 -3.70 1.69
CA ASP A 5 -12.16 -4.64 2.60
C ASP A 5 -10.84 -5.13 2.01
N ARG A 6 -10.82 -5.45 0.71
CA ARG A 6 -9.62 -5.92 0.01
C ARG A 6 -8.56 -4.83 -0.04
N CYS A 7 -8.92 -3.62 -0.43
CA CYS A 7 -7.96 -2.52 -0.45
C CYS A 7 -7.42 -2.19 0.94
N ALA A 8 -8.31 -2.12 1.95
CA ALA A 8 -7.91 -1.85 3.32
C ALA A 8 -7.05 -2.98 3.91
N SER A 9 -7.17 -4.22 3.42
CA SER A 9 -6.28 -5.32 3.80
C SER A 9 -4.89 -5.15 3.21
N GLU A 10 -4.79 -4.82 1.92
CA GLU A 10 -3.50 -4.62 1.25
C GLU A 10 -2.74 -3.40 1.77
N GLU A 11 -3.44 -2.30 2.07
CA GLU A 11 -2.87 -1.12 2.72
C GLU A 11 -2.28 -1.45 4.10
N ARG A 12 -3.02 -2.20 4.92
CA ARG A 12 -2.54 -2.64 6.24
C ARG A 12 -1.34 -3.57 6.12
N ASP A 13 -1.35 -4.49 5.16
CA ASP A 13 -0.22 -5.38 4.91
C ASP A 13 1.03 -4.62 4.45
N PHE A 14 0.89 -3.50 3.73
CA PHE A 14 2.00 -2.59 3.46
C PHE A 14 2.54 -1.94 4.73
N VAL A 15 1.69 -1.27 5.52
CA VAL A 15 2.11 -0.54 6.74
C VAL A 15 2.76 -1.47 7.77
N ARG A 16 2.23 -2.69 7.92
CA ARG A 16 2.75 -3.70 8.86
C ARG A 16 4.18 -4.13 8.58
N GLN A 17 4.69 -3.98 7.36
CA GLN A 17 6.08 -4.36 7.06
C GLN A 17 7.11 -3.40 7.64
N PHE A 18 6.69 -2.20 8.03
CA PHE A 18 7.55 -1.19 8.62
C PHE A 18 7.41 -1.13 10.15
N ASP A 19 6.64 -2.05 10.75
CA ASP A 19 6.19 -1.97 12.15
C ASP A 19 5.65 -0.57 12.50
N GLY A 20 5.02 0.07 11.52
CA GLY A 20 4.59 1.46 11.60
C GLY A 20 3.42 1.65 12.56
N ASP A 21 3.45 2.76 13.26
CA ASP A 21 2.36 3.24 14.12
C ASP A 21 1.66 4.47 13.50
N CYS A 22 0.67 5.03 14.22
CA CYS A 22 -0.07 6.22 13.76
C CYS A 22 0.80 7.47 13.58
N PHE A 23 2.01 7.51 14.16
CA PHE A 23 2.91 8.66 14.09
C PHE A 23 4.03 8.46 13.06
N SER A 24 4.13 7.26 12.50
CA SER A 24 5.10 6.94 11.47
C SER A 24 4.72 7.68 10.18
N PRO A 25 5.67 8.33 9.50
CA PRO A 25 5.45 9.06 8.25
C PRO A 25 5.28 8.11 7.05
N ILE A 26 4.28 7.24 7.15
CA ILE A 26 3.96 6.16 6.22
C ILE A 26 2.54 6.37 5.71
N ALA A 27 2.34 6.24 4.41
CA ALA A 27 1.00 6.24 3.81
C ALA A 27 0.87 5.08 2.82
N ALA A 28 -0.32 4.50 2.78
CA ALA A 28 -0.74 3.55 1.76
C ALA A 28 -2.10 3.97 1.22
N HIS A 29 -2.27 3.82 -0.09
CA HIS A 29 -3.54 4.06 -0.75
C HIS A 29 -3.79 3.03 -1.83
N CYS A 30 -4.87 2.28 -1.69
CA CYS A 30 -5.35 1.28 -2.63
C CYS A 30 -6.67 1.72 -3.25
N TYR A 31 -6.80 1.47 -4.56
CA TYR A 31 -8.07 1.58 -5.25
C TYR A 31 -8.17 0.54 -6.37
N ILE A 32 -9.41 0.13 -6.67
CA ILE A 32 -9.73 -0.75 -7.79
C ILE A 32 -10.43 0.06 -8.86
N LYS A 33 -9.96 -0.02 -10.11
CA LYS A 33 -10.58 0.63 -11.27
C LYS A 33 -10.31 -0.18 -12.53
N ASN A 34 -11.32 -0.33 -13.38
CA ASN A 34 -11.21 -1.03 -14.67
C ASN A 34 -10.57 -2.44 -14.53
N ASN A 35 -11.03 -3.21 -13.54
CA ASN A 35 -10.51 -4.56 -13.24
C ASN A 35 -9.03 -4.62 -12.81
N LYS A 36 -8.43 -3.47 -12.46
CA LYS A 36 -7.06 -3.36 -11.95
C LYS A 36 -7.07 -2.83 -10.53
N SER A 37 -6.27 -3.45 -9.67
CA SER A 37 -5.92 -2.91 -8.36
C SER A 37 -4.67 -2.08 -8.49
N THR A 38 -4.67 -0.90 -7.88
CA THR A 38 -3.48 -0.07 -7.73
C THR A 38 -3.24 0.16 -6.25
N LEU A 39 -2.04 -0.17 -5.78
CA LEU A 39 -1.57 0.20 -4.45
C LEU A 39 -0.39 1.15 -4.56
N ILE A 40 -0.48 2.27 -3.86
CA ILE A 40 0.58 3.29 -3.76
C ILE A 40 1.06 3.30 -2.32
N GLY A 41 2.35 3.05 -2.13
CA GLY A 41 3.04 3.16 -0.84
C GLY A 41 3.91 4.41 -0.80
N TYR A 42 4.00 5.03 0.37
CA TYR A 42 4.82 6.21 0.61
C TYR A 42 5.45 6.11 2.01
N VAL A 43 6.74 6.39 2.09
CA VAL A 43 7.49 6.47 3.35
C VAL A 43 8.38 7.71 3.27
N SER A 44 8.35 8.54 4.31
CA SER A 44 9.20 9.74 4.40
C SER A 44 10.12 9.67 5.61
N SER A 45 11.21 10.43 5.60
CA SER A 45 11.94 10.78 6.81
C SER A 45 11.06 11.66 7.70
N THR A 46 11.34 11.66 9.00
CA THR A 46 10.61 12.44 10.01
C THR A 46 10.70 13.94 9.80
N ASP A 47 11.75 14.41 9.12
CA ASP A 47 11.95 15.81 8.73
C ASP A 47 11.36 16.16 7.35
N GLY A 48 10.80 15.18 6.62
CA GLY A 48 10.22 15.38 5.29
C GLY A 48 11.21 15.54 4.13
N ASN A 49 12.53 15.54 4.39
CA ASN A 49 13.54 15.85 3.38
C ASN A 49 13.82 14.69 2.42
N ARG A 50 13.49 13.45 2.81
CA ARG A 50 13.69 12.25 1.99
C ARG A 50 12.41 11.45 1.98
N PHE A 51 12.01 10.96 0.81
CA PHE A 51 10.87 10.06 0.72
C PHE A 51 11.08 9.00 -0.35
N ILE A 52 10.34 7.91 -0.19
CA ILE A 52 10.21 6.82 -1.15
C ILE A 52 8.73 6.70 -1.47
N LYS A 53 8.41 6.69 -2.76
CA LYS A 53 7.06 6.47 -3.27
C LYS A 53 7.09 5.30 -4.24
N THR A 54 6.32 4.26 -3.97
CA THR A 54 6.23 3.06 -4.80
C THR A 54 4.79 2.84 -5.24
N LYS A 55 4.64 2.17 -6.39
CA LYS A 55 3.33 1.88 -6.97
C LYS A 55 3.37 0.49 -7.61
N ILE A 56 2.38 -0.33 -7.30
CA ILE A 56 2.11 -1.60 -8.00
C ILE A 56 0.73 -1.55 -8.61
N VAL A 57 0.58 -2.17 -9.77
CA VAL A 57 -0.68 -2.29 -10.49
C VAL A 57 -0.83 -3.72 -10.94
N GLU A 58 -1.86 -4.39 -10.44
CA GLU A 58 -2.14 -5.80 -10.76
C GLU A 58 -3.58 -5.97 -11.20
N ASN A 59 -3.91 -7.11 -11.80
CA ASN A 59 -5.31 -7.46 -12.03
C ASN A 59 -6.01 -7.64 -10.68
N VAL A 60 -7.30 -7.30 -10.62
CA VAL A 60 -8.09 -7.45 -9.39
C VAL A 60 -8.11 -8.89 -8.88
N ASN A 61 -7.91 -9.89 -9.75
CA ASN A 61 -7.84 -11.30 -9.37
C ASN A 61 -6.48 -11.69 -8.75
N GLU A 62 -5.45 -10.90 -8.99
CA GLU A 62 -4.05 -11.14 -8.57
C GLU A 62 -3.64 -10.23 -7.40
N MET A 63 -4.51 -9.31 -6.98
CA MET A 63 -4.29 -8.33 -5.92
C MET A 63 -3.90 -8.91 -4.54
N ARG A 64 -3.98 -10.22 -4.32
CA ARG A 64 -3.75 -10.81 -2.99
C ARG A 64 -2.27 -10.72 -2.60
N GLY A 65 -1.96 -9.98 -1.54
CA GLY A 65 -0.61 -9.84 -0.99
C GLY A 65 0.27 -8.85 -1.74
N ILE A 66 -0.29 -7.99 -2.58
CA ILE A 66 0.46 -6.92 -3.27
C ILE A 66 1.07 -5.93 -2.27
N GLY A 67 0.45 -5.74 -1.10
CA GLY A 67 0.99 -4.91 -0.01
C GLY A 67 2.38 -5.38 0.43
N LYS A 68 2.58 -6.70 0.51
CA LYS A 68 3.84 -7.35 0.87
C LYS A 68 4.89 -7.31 -0.25
N ASN A 69 4.43 -7.27 -1.49
CA ASN A 69 5.32 -7.30 -2.65
C ASN A 69 5.87 -5.91 -3.01
N LEU A 70 5.30 -4.84 -2.45
CA LEU A 70 5.70 -3.45 -2.73
C LEU A 70 7.13 -3.10 -2.28
N LEU A 71 7.75 -3.95 -1.46
CA LEU A 71 9.07 -3.74 -0.84
C LEU A 71 10.16 -4.69 -1.36
N LYS A 72 9.86 -5.53 -2.36
CA LYS A 72 10.85 -6.34 -3.05
C LYS A 72 11.53 -5.58 -4.19
#